data_AF-A0AAV9ICQ6-F1
#
_entry.id   AF-A0AAV9ICQ6-F1
#
_cell.length_a   1.000
_cell.length_b   1.000
_cell.length_c   1.000
_cell.angle_alpha   90.00
_cell.angle_beta   90.00
_cell.angle_gamma   90.00
#
_symmetry.space_group_name_H-M   'P 1'
#
loop_
_entity.id
_entity.type
_entity.pdbx_description
1 polymer ?
#
loop_
_entity_poly.entity_id
_entity_poly.type
_entity_poly.pdbx_seq_one_letter_code
_entity_poly.pdbx_strand_id
1 'polypeptide(L)'
;MQDNDWSEESNDKHLYSKEQRNNIVVKTALIGDPFVGKTSLMVKYVEGKFDEDYIQTLGVNFMEKNIYVKNLEITFSIWDVGGQKDFVTMLPLALSDTVAIVFMFDLTRKITLQNVKEWYRQARTYNRSALPFLVGTKFDGFVTLPKEEQITIVEQSRKFARAMKAPLIFSSASHSINVQKLFKVILAKLFDLRVSVEENHNIGEPLLELYNPLTSNGTTVASSSSTG
;
A
#
# COMPACT_ATOMS: atom_id res chain seq x y z
N MET A 1 -72.53 13.63 1.41
CA MET A 1 -73.12 12.51 0.64
C MET A 1 -72.15 12.24 -0.48
N GLN A 2 -71.24 11.26 -0.31
CA GLN A 2 -71.42 9.85 -0.72
C GLN A 2 -71.69 9.74 -2.22
N ASP A 3 -71.05 8.89 -3.01
CA ASP A 3 -69.95 7.95 -2.92
C ASP A 3 -69.58 7.69 -4.39
N ASN A 4 -68.34 7.29 -4.68
CA ASN A 4 -68.10 6.10 -5.52
C ASN A 4 -66.61 5.81 -5.62
N ASP A 5 -66.38 4.51 -5.55
CA ASP A 5 -65.16 3.84 -5.17
C ASP A 5 -64.67 2.96 -6.35
N TRP A 6 -63.37 2.66 -6.31
CA TRP A 6 -62.62 1.66 -7.09
C TRP A 6 -62.35 1.86 -8.59
N SER A 7 -61.09 2.17 -8.89
CA SER A 7 -60.27 1.24 -9.70
C SER A 7 -58.84 1.21 -9.15
N GLU A 8 -58.47 0.07 -8.58
CA GLU A 8 -57.07 -0.31 -8.35
C GLU A 8 -56.37 -0.45 -9.70
N GLU A 9 -55.20 0.18 -9.85
CA GLU A 9 -54.16 -0.35 -10.73
C GLU A 9 -52.79 0.13 -10.25
N SER A 10 -52.19 -0.73 -9.42
CA SER A 10 -50.80 -1.16 -9.52
C SER A 10 -49.75 -0.08 -9.80
N ASN A 11 -49.21 0.54 -8.74
CA ASN A 11 -47.90 1.17 -8.82
C ASN A 11 -46.90 0.55 -7.83
N ASP A 12 -46.84 -0.78 -7.89
CA ASP A 12 -45.88 -1.62 -7.18
C ASP A 12 -44.59 -1.80 -7.99
N LYS A 13 -44.07 -0.71 -8.56
CA LYS A 13 -42.86 -0.70 -9.38
C LYS A 13 -42.07 0.58 -9.15
N HIS A 14 -41.34 0.64 -8.04
CA HIS A 14 -39.95 1.11 -7.95
C HIS A 14 -39.37 0.99 -6.53
N LEU A 15 -39.83 0.00 -5.75
CA LEU A 15 -39.00 -0.62 -4.71
C LEU A 15 -37.98 -1.54 -5.40
N TYR A 16 -37.14 -0.98 -6.27
CA TYR A 16 -35.86 -1.61 -6.56
C TYR A 16 -35.05 -1.46 -5.28
N SER A 17 -34.96 -2.56 -4.56
CA SER A 17 -34.08 -2.77 -3.42
C SER A 17 -32.78 -2.01 -3.63
N LYS A 18 -32.52 -1.00 -2.78
CA LYS A 18 -31.16 -0.70 -2.38
C LYS A 18 -30.62 -1.99 -1.78
N GLU A 19 -30.08 -2.88 -2.62
CA GLU A 19 -29.13 -3.86 -2.13
C GLU A 19 -28.13 -3.04 -1.32
N GLN A 20 -28.03 -3.32 -0.02
CA GLN A 20 -26.95 -2.81 0.81
C GLN A 20 -25.66 -3.23 0.09
N ARG A 21 -25.09 -2.31 -0.70
CA ARG A 21 -23.77 -2.52 -1.27
C ARG A 21 -22.86 -2.64 -0.06
N ASN A 22 -22.35 -3.84 0.16
CA ASN A 22 -21.38 -4.08 1.22
C ASN A 22 -20.18 -3.18 0.93
N ASN A 23 -20.07 -2.07 1.65
CA ASN A 23 -18.90 -1.21 1.59
C ASN A 23 -17.85 -1.75 2.54
N ILE A 24 -16.65 -2.04 2.03
CA ILE A 24 -15.52 -2.46 2.86
C ILE A 24 -14.52 -1.33 2.95
N VAL A 25 -14.22 -0.90 4.17
CA VAL A 25 -13.16 0.08 4.42
C VAL A 25 -11.84 -0.64 4.61
N VAL A 26 -10.85 -0.31 3.78
CA VAL A 26 -9.46 -0.78 3.90
C VAL A 26 -8.63 0.36 4.46
N LYS A 27 -8.51 0.40 5.79
CA LYS A 27 -7.64 1.38 6.48
C LYS A 27 -6.17 1.00 6.31
N THR A 28 -5.40 1.88 5.69
CA THR A 28 -3.97 1.69 5.38
C THR A 28 -3.16 2.83 5.96
N ALA A 29 -2.12 2.54 6.76
CA ALA A 29 -1.24 3.56 7.33
C ALA A 29 0.09 3.63 6.57
N LEU A 30 0.56 4.85 6.29
CA LEU A 30 1.87 5.14 5.70
C LEU A 30 2.80 5.68 6.79
N ILE A 31 3.90 4.98 7.06
CA ILE A 31 4.86 5.37 8.10
C ILE A 31 6.30 5.27 7.60
N GLY A 32 7.17 6.09 8.17
CA GLY A 32 8.56 6.25 7.73
C GLY A 32 9.06 7.66 7.96
N ASP A 33 10.34 7.89 7.69
CA ASP A 33 11.02 9.17 7.94
C ASP A 33 10.35 10.37 7.22
N PRO A 34 10.68 11.62 7.62
CA PRO A 34 10.27 12.80 6.87
C PRO A 34 10.80 12.77 5.44
N PHE A 35 10.03 13.35 4.51
CA PHE A 35 10.41 13.55 3.11
C PHE A 35 10.69 12.25 2.30
N VAL A 36 10.31 11.07 2.81
CA VAL A 36 10.38 9.82 2.05
C VAL A 36 9.25 9.67 1.03
N GLY A 37 8.38 10.67 0.85
CA GLY A 37 7.32 10.63 -0.18
C GLY A 37 6.03 9.90 0.21
N LYS A 38 5.71 9.82 1.52
CA LYS A 38 4.45 9.23 2.01
C LYS A 38 3.23 9.98 1.51
N THR A 39 3.19 11.29 1.74
CA THR A 39 2.13 12.18 1.27
C THR A 39 2.04 12.19 -0.26
N SER A 40 3.18 12.27 -0.96
CA SER A 40 3.20 12.24 -2.42
C SER A 40 2.62 10.93 -2.98
N LEU A 41 2.90 9.78 -2.35
CA LEU A 41 2.31 8.50 -2.74
C LEU A 41 0.80 8.47 -2.47
N MET A 42 0.35 8.96 -1.31
CA MET A 42 -1.07 9.07 -0.96
C MET A 42 -1.83 9.93 -1.98
N VAL A 43 -1.37 11.17 -2.19
CA VAL A 43 -1.96 12.12 -3.15
C VAL A 43 -1.95 11.54 -4.57
N LYS A 44 -0.83 10.95 -4.99
CA LYS A 44 -0.72 10.34 -6.32
C LYS A 44 -1.69 9.19 -6.52
N TYR A 45 -1.90 8.36 -5.50
CA TYR A 45 -2.86 7.29 -5.59
C TYR A 45 -4.30 7.82 -5.61
N VAL A 46 -4.65 8.74 -4.71
CA VAL A 46 -6.02 9.24 -4.54
C VAL A 46 -6.43 10.12 -5.71
N GLU A 47 -5.66 11.16 -5.99
CA GLU A 47 -6.01 12.21 -6.95
C GLU A 47 -5.41 12.00 -8.35
N GLY A 48 -4.43 11.10 -8.49
CA GLY A 48 -3.69 10.92 -9.75
C GLY A 48 -2.66 12.02 -10.04
N LYS A 49 -2.55 13.03 -9.17
CA LYS A 49 -1.65 14.20 -9.30
C LYS A 49 -0.34 13.99 -8.55
N PHE A 50 0.70 14.67 -9.00
CA PHE A 50 1.96 14.81 -8.26
C PHE A 50 2.25 16.31 -8.12
N ASP A 51 2.63 16.73 -6.92
CA ASP A 51 3.00 18.11 -6.62
C ASP A 51 4.48 18.12 -6.20
N GLU A 52 5.28 18.92 -6.92
CA GLU A 52 6.71 19.10 -6.64
C GLU A 52 6.94 20.01 -5.43
N ASP A 53 6.02 20.94 -5.16
CA ASP A 53 6.12 21.92 -4.07
C ASP A 53 5.59 21.32 -2.75
N TYR A 54 6.09 20.14 -2.39
CA TYR A 54 5.68 19.44 -1.18
C TYR A 54 6.11 20.17 0.09
N ILE A 55 5.12 20.57 0.89
CA ILE A 55 5.30 21.05 2.27
C ILE A 55 5.20 19.86 3.23
N GLN A 56 6.11 19.80 4.20
CA GLN A 56 6.18 18.75 5.21
C GLN A 56 4.84 18.53 5.95
N THR A 57 4.38 17.28 6.03
CA THR A 57 3.21 16.91 6.85
C THR A 57 3.51 17.10 8.33
N LEU A 58 2.68 17.92 8.99
CA LEU A 58 2.64 18.05 10.44
C LEU A 58 1.51 17.18 10.98
N GLY A 59 1.79 16.34 11.98
CA GLY A 59 0.80 15.46 12.59
C GLY A 59 0.34 14.30 11.71
N VAL A 60 -0.97 14.16 11.51
CA VAL A 60 -1.59 13.08 10.74
C VAL A 60 -2.54 13.66 9.71
N ASN A 61 -2.46 13.17 8.48
CA ASN A 61 -3.40 13.47 7.41
C ASN A 61 -4.03 12.17 6.91
N PHE A 62 -5.21 12.24 6.31
CA PHE A 62 -5.80 11.08 5.65
C PHE A 62 -6.59 11.48 4.40
N MET A 63 -6.67 10.55 3.46
CA MET A 63 -7.45 10.71 2.24
C MET A 63 -8.16 9.40 1.92
N GLU A 64 -9.32 9.51 1.27
CA GLU A 64 -10.11 8.35 0.88
C GLU A 64 -10.15 8.19 -0.64
N LYS A 65 -10.14 6.94 -1.10
CA LYS A 65 -10.40 6.60 -2.51
C LYS A 65 -11.34 5.41 -2.57
N ASN A 66 -12.50 5.62 -3.19
CA ASN A 66 -13.41 4.54 -3.53
C ASN A 66 -12.96 3.86 -4.81
N ILE A 67 -12.96 2.53 -4.80
CA ILE A 67 -12.74 1.69 -5.97
C ILE A 67 -13.82 0.62 -6.01
N TYR A 68 -14.08 0.10 -7.21
CA TYR A 68 -15.03 -0.99 -7.40
C TYR A 68 -14.29 -2.24 -7.87
N VAL A 69 -14.48 -3.35 -7.15
CA VAL A 69 -13.96 -4.66 -7.52
C VAL A 69 -15.16 -5.59 -7.69
N LYS A 70 -15.51 -5.90 -8.95
CA LYS A 70 -16.77 -6.57 -9.30
C LYS A 70 -17.96 -5.74 -8.76
N ASN A 71 -18.77 -6.34 -7.88
CA ASN A 71 -19.95 -5.69 -7.28
C ASN A 71 -19.67 -5.13 -5.87
N LEU A 72 -18.41 -5.14 -5.43
CA LEU A 72 -17.99 -4.66 -4.12
C LEU A 72 -17.43 -3.25 -4.23
N GLU A 73 -17.95 -2.35 -3.39
CA GLU A 73 -17.36 -1.03 -3.16
C GLU A 73 -16.33 -1.14 -2.05
N ILE A 74 -15.11 -0.69 -2.33
CA ILE A 74 -14.01 -0.67 -1.37
C ILE A 74 -13.55 0.77 -1.19
N THR A 75 -13.64 1.27 0.03
CA THR A 75 -13.07 2.56 0.42
C THR A 75 -11.67 2.34 0.99
N PHE A 76 -10.64 2.75 0.26
CA PHE A 76 -9.31 2.90 0.84
C PHE A 76 -9.28 4.14 1.71
N SER A 77 -9.09 3.98 3.01
CA SER A 77 -8.83 5.09 3.94
C SER A 77 -7.33 5.10 4.23
N ILE A 78 -6.60 6.06 3.65
CA ILE A 78 -5.13 6.09 3.66
C ILE A 78 -4.67 7.16 4.64
N TRP A 79 -3.89 6.76 5.64
CA TRP A 79 -3.44 7.60 6.74
C TRP A 79 -1.95 7.90 6.60
N ASP A 80 -1.59 9.14 6.31
CA ASP A 80 -0.22 9.65 6.24
C ASP A 80 0.21 10.23 7.59
N VAL A 81 1.26 9.67 8.18
CA VAL A 81 1.80 10.13 9.47
C VAL A 81 3.07 10.96 9.25
N GLY A 82 3.12 12.14 9.85
CA GLY A 82 4.33 12.97 9.90
C GLY A 82 5.52 12.16 10.42
N GLY A 83 6.62 12.14 9.67
CA GLY A 83 7.79 11.32 10.03
C GLY A 83 8.67 11.90 11.13
N GLN A 84 8.29 13.06 11.69
CA GLN A 84 9.10 13.73 12.72
C GLN A 84 8.91 13.04 14.07
N LYS A 85 9.94 13.09 14.91
CA LYS A 85 9.90 12.49 16.25
C LYS A 85 8.75 13.04 17.10
N ASP A 86 8.44 14.32 16.93
CA ASP A 86 7.38 15.00 17.68
C ASP A 86 5.97 14.48 17.35
N PHE A 87 5.80 13.82 16.20
CA PHE A 87 4.52 13.25 15.75
C PHE A 87 4.41 11.74 15.96
N VAL A 88 5.44 11.09 16.51
CA VAL A 88 5.42 9.65 16.85
C VAL A 88 4.28 9.34 17.83
N THR A 89 3.93 10.28 18.71
CA THR A 89 2.80 10.18 19.65
C THR A 89 1.45 10.06 18.96
N MET A 90 1.34 10.39 17.67
CA MET A 90 0.13 10.26 16.87
C MET A 90 0.02 8.92 16.13
N LEU A 91 1.04 8.05 16.19
CA LEU A 91 0.97 6.70 15.62
C LEU A 91 -0.25 5.89 16.08
N PRO A 92 -0.68 5.91 17.36
CA PRO A 92 -1.86 5.16 17.78
C PRO A 92 -3.12 5.50 16.98
N LEU A 93 -3.31 6.79 16.64
CA LEU A 93 -4.47 7.26 15.87
C LEU A 93 -4.49 6.66 14.46
N ALA A 94 -3.34 6.68 13.78
CA ALA A 94 -3.21 6.14 12.43
C ALA A 94 -3.20 4.60 12.42
N LEU A 95 -2.68 3.96 13.46
CA LEU A 95 -2.49 2.50 13.49
C LEU A 95 -3.66 1.72 14.08
N SER A 96 -4.55 2.34 14.87
CA SER A 96 -5.78 1.69 15.34
C SER A 96 -6.61 1.24 14.14
N ASP A 97 -7.06 -0.01 14.16
CA ASP A 97 -7.94 -0.62 13.13
C ASP A 97 -7.36 -0.64 11.71
N THR A 98 -6.09 -0.26 11.55
CA THR A 98 -5.37 -0.37 10.30
C THR A 98 -5.17 -1.85 9.95
N VAL A 99 -5.50 -2.22 8.72
CA VAL A 99 -5.36 -3.61 8.23
C VAL A 99 -4.08 -3.81 7.41
N ALA A 100 -3.51 -2.72 6.89
CA ALA A 100 -2.23 -2.73 6.17
C ALA A 100 -1.33 -1.56 6.59
N ILE A 101 -0.07 -1.84 6.90
CA ILE A 101 0.92 -0.82 7.24
C ILE A 101 2.01 -0.80 6.17
N VAL A 102 2.18 0.35 5.54
CA VAL A 102 3.21 0.60 4.52
C VAL A 102 4.38 1.32 5.17
N PHE A 103 5.47 0.57 5.36
CA PHE A 103 6.75 1.08 5.83
C PHE A 103 7.52 1.64 4.64
N MET A 104 7.73 2.95 4.64
CA MET A 104 8.28 3.69 3.51
C MET A 104 9.69 4.19 3.79
N PHE A 105 10.57 4.06 2.80
CA PHE A 105 11.90 4.63 2.81
C PHE A 105 12.24 5.24 1.44
N ASP A 106 13.18 6.17 1.42
CA ASP A 106 13.64 6.84 0.21
C ASP A 106 14.82 6.08 -0.38
N LEU A 107 14.68 5.61 -1.62
CA LEU A 107 15.72 4.82 -2.30
C LEU A 107 17.01 5.61 -2.52
N THR A 108 16.97 6.93 -2.47
CA THR A 108 18.16 7.81 -2.60
C THR A 108 18.79 8.17 -1.26
N ARG A 109 18.17 7.77 -0.14
CA ARG A 109 18.66 8.07 1.22
C ARG A 109 18.68 6.81 2.10
N LYS A 110 19.79 6.07 2.03
CA LYS A 110 20.04 4.81 2.76
C LYS A 110 19.66 4.82 4.25
N ILE A 111 19.91 5.93 4.95
CA ILE A 111 19.57 6.06 6.37
C ILE A 111 18.08 5.83 6.65
N THR A 112 17.21 6.23 5.72
CA THR A 112 15.76 6.06 5.86
C THR A 112 15.35 4.59 5.81
N LEU A 113 16.07 3.75 5.05
CA LEU A 113 15.88 2.29 5.08
C LEU A 113 16.30 1.73 6.44
N GLN A 114 17.43 2.17 6.99
CA GLN A 114 17.90 1.70 8.29
C GLN A 114 16.90 2.03 9.41
N ASN A 115 16.31 3.23 9.36
CA ASN A 115 15.31 3.70 10.31
C ASN A 115 13.98 2.92 10.24
N VAL A 116 13.69 2.19 9.15
CA VAL A 116 12.51 1.31 9.06
C VAL A 116 12.45 0.30 10.22
N LYS A 117 13.60 -0.15 10.74
CA LYS A 117 13.62 -1.06 11.90
C LYS A 117 12.90 -0.47 13.12
N GLU A 118 13.15 0.80 13.39
CA GLU A 118 12.56 1.48 14.54
C GLU A 118 11.08 1.79 14.28
N TRP A 119 10.73 2.24 13.07
CA TRP A 119 9.33 2.39 12.66
C TRP A 119 8.55 1.09 12.78
N TYR A 120 9.14 -0.03 12.37
CA TYR A 120 8.56 -1.37 12.52
C TYR A 120 8.31 -1.72 13.98
N ARG A 121 9.33 -1.56 14.84
CA ARG A 121 9.22 -1.85 16.27
C ARG A 121 8.12 -1.01 16.93
N GLN A 122 8.08 0.28 16.67
CA GLN A 122 7.05 1.19 17.21
C GLN A 122 5.66 0.81 16.71
N ALA A 123 5.49 0.62 15.41
CA ALA A 123 4.20 0.28 14.83
C ALA A 123 3.63 -1.03 15.39
N ARG A 124 4.48 -2.05 15.59
CA ARG A 124 4.10 -3.33 16.21
C ARG A 124 3.78 -3.25 17.69
N THR A 125 4.09 -2.13 18.35
CA THR A 125 3.65 -1.87 19.73
C THR A 125 2.15 -1.56 19.76
N TYR A 126 1.62 -0.92 18.71
CA TYR A 126 0.21 -0.52 18.61
C TYR A 126 -0.63 -1.47 17.76
N ASN A 127 -0.06 -2.05 16.71
CA ASN A 127 -0.79 -2.93 15.80
C ASN A 127 0.06 -4.14 15.37
N ARG A 128 -0.26 -5.31 15.95
CA ARG A 128 0.46 -6.58 15.71
C ARG A 128 -0.08 -7.37 14.52
N SER A 129 -1.32 -7.12 14.09
CA SER A 129 -2.03 -7.94 13.11
C SER A 129 -1.98 -7.39 11.69
N ALA A 130 -1.86 -6.07 11.50
CA ALA A 130 -1.86 -5.46 10.18
C ALA A 130 -0.77 -6.02 9.28
N LEU A 131 -1.11 -6.26 8.01
CA LEU A 131 -0.17 -6.78 7.02
C LEU A 131 0.93 -5.74 6.73
N PRO A 132 2.22 -6.09 6.86
CA PRO A 132 3.31 -5.18 6.56
C PRO A 132 3.64 -5.15 5.07
N PHE A 133 3.95 -3.97 4.55
CA PHE A 133 4.48 -3.73 3.22
C PHE A 133 5.74 -2.87 3.34
N LEU A 134 6.82 -3.24 2.66
CA LEU A 134 8.03 -2.43 2.60
C LEU A 134 8.11 -1.75 1.24
N VAL A 135 8.14 -0.42 1.23
CA VAL A 135 8.08 0.39 0.00
C VAL A 135 9.28 1.33 -0.08
N GLY A 136 10.09 1.16 -1.12
CA GLY A 136 11.11 2.12 -1.51
C GLY A 136 10.49 3.16 -2.44
N THR A 137 10.66 4.45 -2.16
CA THR A 137 10.14 5.54 -2.98
C THR A 137 11.26 6.24 -3.76
N LYS A 138 10.88 7.16 -4.65
CA LYS A 138 11.80 7.94 -5.49
C LYS A 138 12.68 7.05 -6.37
N PHE A 139 12.06 6.01 -6.95
CA PHE A 139 12.73 5.11 -7.88
C PHE A 139 13.37 5.85 -9.08
N ASP A 140 12.80 6.97 -9.48
CA ASP A 140 13.35 7.88 -10.49
C ASP A 140 14.74 8.44 -10.13
N GLY A 141 14.99 8.74 -8.85
CA GLY A 141 16.35 9.08 -8.39
C GLY A 141 17.22 7.86 -8.12
N PHE A 142 16.62 6.71 -7.76
CA PHE A 142 17.36 5.47 -7.54
C PHE A 142 18.13 5.01 -8.78
N VAL A 143 17.50 5.09 -9.96
CA VAL A 143 18.12 4.64 -11.20
C VAL A 143 19.34 5.47 -11.62
N THR A 144 19.49 6.67 -11.06
CA THR A 144 20.67 7.54 -11.31
C THR A 144 21.84 7.25 -10.36
N LEU A 145 21.65 6.42 -9.34
CA LEU A 145 22.72 6.06 -8.39
C LEU A 145 23.75 5.12 -9.05
N PRO A 146 24.99 5.07 -8.54
CA PRO A 146 25.97 4.06 -8.96
C PRO A 146 25.43 2.64 -8.78
N LYS A 147 25.79 1.72 -9.69
CA LYS A 147 25.30 0.33 -9.67
C LYS A 147 25.56 -0.38 -8.32
N GLU A 148 26.74 -0.20 -7.75
CA GLU A 148 27.10 -0.79 -6.44
C GLU A 148 26.18 -0.30 -5.31
N GLU A 149 25.77 0.97 -5.37
CA GLU A 149 24.83 1.54 -4.41
C GLU A 149 23.42 0.98 -4.61
N GLN A 150 22.97 0.83 -5.85
CA GLN A 150 21.69 0.19 -6.18
C GLN A 150 21.65 -1.25 -5.66
N ILE A 151 22.70 -2.04 -5.89
CA ILE A 151 22.83 -3.42 -5.40
C ILE A 151 22.73 -3.45 -3.87
N THR A 152 23.52 -2.62 -3.19
CA THR A 152 23.53 -2.54 -1.72
C THR A 152 22.14 -2.24 -1.16
N ILE A 153 21.42 -1.27 -1.75
CA ILE A 153 20.07 -0.90 -1.32
C ILE A 153 19.11 -2.08 -1.50
N VAL A 154 19.10 -2.71 -2.68
CA VAL A 154 18.21 -3.84 -2.97
C VAL A 154 18.45 -5.00 -2.01
N GLU A 155 19.71 -5.38 -1.77
CA GLU A 155 20.04 -6.48 -0.86
C GLU A 155 19.60 -6.20 0.58
N GLN A 156 19.83 -4.98 1.08
CA GLN A 156 19.39 -4.57 2.41
C GLN A 156 17.86 -4.54 2.51
N SER A 157 17.18 -3.98 1.51
CA SER A 157 15.72 -3.93 1.47
C SER A 157 15.11 -5.33 1.44
N ARG A 158 15.66 -6.26 0.66
CA ARG A 158 15.25 -7.67 0.63
C ARG A 158 15.41 -8.34 1.99
N LYS A 159 16.53 -8.09 2.69
CA LYS A 159 16.76 -8.61 4.05
C LYS A 159 15.68 -8.11 5.02
N PHE A 160 15.31 -6.84 4.94
CA PHE A 160 14.28 -6.25 5.80
C PHE A 160 12.90 -6.80 5.45
N ALA A 161 12.55 -6.87 4.16
CA ALA A 161 11.29 -7.42 3.68
C ALA A 161 11.09 -8.88 4.16
N ARG A 162 12.12 -9.72 4.04
CA ARG A 162 12.11 -11.11 4.55
C ARG A 162 11.87 -11.16 6.05
N ALA A 163 12.61 -10.36 6.83
CA ALA A 163 12.45 -10.31 8.28
C ALA A 163 11.04 -9.85 8.71
N MET A 164 10.45 -8.92 7.95
CA MET A 164 9.10 -8.39 8.18
C MET A 164 7.99 -9.29 7.61
N LYS A 165 8.33 -10.31 6.82
CA LYS A 165 7.38 -11.10 6.01
C LYS A 165 6.52 -10.22 5.10
N ALA A 166 7.12 -9.16 4.56
CA ALA A 166 6.45 -8.12 3.80
C ALA A 166 6.78 -8.22 2.30
N PRO A 167 5.84 -7.92 1.39
CA PRO A 167 6.20 -7.57 0.02
C PRO A 167 7.19 -6.41 -0.01
N LEU A 168 8.10 -6.42 -0.99
CA LEU A 168 9.02 -5.33 -1.27
C LEU A 168 8.65 -4.68 -2.60
N ILE A 169 8.39 -3.36 -2.60
CA ILE A 169 7.91 -2.65 -3.78
C ILE A 169 8.67 -1.34 -3.93
N PHE A 170 9.33 -1.14 -5.07
CA PHE A 170 9.96 0.14 -5.42
C PHE A 170 8.98 0.97 -6.25
N SER A 171 8.85 2.26 -5.92
CA SER A 171 7.83 3.14 -6.45
C SER A 171 8.36 4.54 -6.73
N SER A 172 7.67 5.25 -7.62
CA SER A 172 7.89 6.67 -7.87
C SER A 172 6.55 7.36 -8.05
N ALA A 173 6.24 8.33 -7.19
CA ALA A 173 5.01 9.12 -7.31
C ALA A 173 5.07 10.05 -8.54
N SER A 174 6.21 10.67 -8.79
CA SER A 174 6.44 11.56 -9.94
C SER A 174 6.24 10.83 -11.27
N HIS A 175 6.71 9.58 -11.37
CA HIS A 175 6.63 8.79 -12.60
C HIS A 175 5.50 7.75 -12.60
N SER A 176 4.62 7.77 -11.59
CA SER A 176 3.52 6.81 -11.42
C SER A 176 3.95 5.33 -11.37
N ILE A 177 5.21 5.07 -11.01
CA ILE A 177 5.79 3.72 -10.98
C ILE A 177 5.27 2.97 -9.75
N ASN A 178 4.66 1.81 -9.98
CA ASN A 178 4.14 0.88 -8.97
C ASN A 178 3.15 1.46 -7.94
N VAL A 179 2.71 2.72 -8.07
CA VAL A 179 1.74 3.35 -7.15
C VAL A 179 0.42 2.58 -7.12
N GLN A 180 -0.20 2.37 -8.29
CA GLN A 180 -1.46 1.61 -8.37
C GLN A 180 -1.26 0.13 -8.03
N LYS A 181 -0.10 -0.43 -8.39
CA LYS A 181 0.25 -1.84 -8.12
C LYS A 181 0.34 -2.10 -6.61
N LEU A 182 0.91 -1.19 -5.83
CA LEU A 182 0.96 -1.30 -4.36
C LEU A 182 -0.43 -1.56 -3.76
N PHE A 183 -1.42 -0.72 -4.08
CA PHE A 183 -2.75 -0.85 -3.52
C PHE A 183 -3.49 -2.09 -4.05
N LYS A 184 -3.25 -2.50 -5.30
CA LYS A 184 -3.74 -3.80 -5.82
C LYS A 184 -3.18 -4.98 -5.03
N VAL A 185 -1.87 -4.96 -4.71
CA VAL A 185 -1.24 -6.02 -3.89
C VAL A 185 -1.79 -6.00 -2.46
N ILE A 186 -2.06 -4.81 -1.88
CA ILE A 186 -2.71 -4.69 -0.56
C ILE A 186 -4.07 -5.39 -0.57
N LEU A 187 -4.96 -5.09 -1.53
CA LEU A 187 -6.25 -5.76 -1.64
C LEU A 187 -6.10 -7.26 -1.81
N ALA A 188 -5.24 -7.68 -2.75
CA ALA A 188 -5.09 -9.09 -3.05
C ALA A 188 -4.64 -9.87 -1.82
N LYS A 189 -3.73 -9.33 -1.02
CA LYS A 189 -3.31 -9.96 0.23
C LYS A 189 -4.37 -9.93 1.33
N LEU A 190 -5.14 -8.85 1.46
CA LEU A 190 -6.17 -8.75 2.50
C LEU A 190 -7.35 -9.70 2.27
N PHE A 191 -7.69 -9.94 1.00
CA PHE A 191 -8.83 -10.77 0.60
C PHE A 191 -8.42 -12.15 0.08
N ASP A 192 -7.16 -12.56 0.27
CA ASP A 192 -6.60 -13.82 -0.23
C ASP A 192 -6.90 -14.10 -1.72
N LEU A 193 -6.80 -13.05 -2.53
CA LEU A 193 -7.03 -13.10 -3.96
C LEU A 193 -5.73 -13.42 -4.70
N ARG A 194 -5.86 -14.05 -5.87
CA ARG A 194 -4.72 -14.18 -6.80
C ARG A 194 -4.21 -12.79 -7.19
N VAL A 195 -2.93 -12.55 -6.91
CA VAL A 195 -2.25 -11.31 -7.29
C VAL A 195 -2.07 -11.32 -8.81
N SER A 196 -2.75 -10.41 -9.51
CA SER A 196 -2.64 -10.27 -10.97
C SER A 196 -1.51 -9.33 -11.40
N VAL A 197 -0.61 -8.98 -10.48
CA VAL A 197 0.49 -8.05 -10.72
C VAL A 197 1.75 -8.88 -10.96
N GLU A 198 2.41 -8.60 -12.09
CA GLU A 198 3.69 -9.23 -12.43
C GLU A 198 4.78 -8.81 -11.44
N GLU A 199 5.50 -9.81 -10.91
CA GLU A 199 6.68 -9.60 -10.08
C GLU A 199 7.87 -9.15 -10.93
N ASN A 200 8.73 -8.32 -10.33
CA ASN A 200 10.00 -7.93 -10.91
C ASN A 200 11.09 -8.03 -9.85
N HIS A 201 12.09 -8.87 -10.12
CA HIS A 201 13.22 -9.16 -9.24
C HIS A 201 14.55 -8.56 -9.73
N ASN A 202 14.54 -7.82 -10.85
CA ASN A 202 15.75 -7.31 -11.47
C ASN A 202 16.25 -6.07 -10.74
N ILE A 203 17.54 -6.05 -10.42
CA ILE A 203 18.20 -4.86 -9.86
C ILE A 203 18.26 -3.78 -10.94
N GLY A 204 17.91 -2.55 -10.56
CA GLY A 204 17.85 -1.41 -11.49
C GLY A 204 16.50 -1.24 -12.20
N GLU A 205 15.58 -2.19 -12.02
CA GLU A 205 14.20 -2.10 -12.50
C GLU A 205 13.21 -1.81 -11.35
N PRO A 206 11.95 -1.40 -11.65
CA PRO A 206 10.90 -1.19 -10.66
C PRO A 206 10.52 -2.46 -9.89
N LEU A 207 11.33 -2.80 -8.88
CA LEU A 207 11.22 -4.03 -8.11
C LEU A 207 9.82 -4.17 -7.48
N LEU A 208 9.25 -5.36 -7.62
CA LEU A 208 7.99 -5.78 -7.02
C LEU A 208 8.11 -7.25 -6.67
N GLU A 209 8.33 -7.54 -5.40
CA GLU A 209 8.54 -8.90 -4.90
C GLU A 209 7.48 -9.19 -3.85
N LEU A 210 6.67 -10.22 -4.10
CA LEU A 210 5.72 -10.73 -3.15
C LEU A 210 6.45 -11.61 -2.15
N TYR A 211 6.14 -11.45 -0.87
CA TYR A 211 6.63 -12.40 0.13
C TYR A 211 5.96 -13.77 -0.08
N ASN A 212 6.75 -14.78 -0.42
CA ASN A 212 6.34 -16.18 -0.48
C ASN A 212 7.07 -17.00 0.62
N PRO A 213 6.35 -17.57 1.59
CA PRO A 213 6.94 -18.37 2.67
C PRO A 213 7.75 -19.58 2.18
N LEU A 214 7.40 -20.14 1.01
CA LEU A 214 7.99 -21.37 0.49
C LEU A 214 9.38 -21.14 -0.14
N THR A 215 9.62 -19.97 -0.71
CA THR A 215 10.92 -19.60 -1.30
C THR A 215 11.84 -18.88 -0.30
N SER A 216 11.30 -18.37 0.81
CA SER A 216 12.11 -17.72 1.86
C SER A 216 12.96 -18.70 2.68
N ASN A 217 12.66 -20.00 2.64
CA ASN A 217 13.42 -21.07 3.28
C ASN A 217 14.38 -21.75 2.30
N GLY A 218 15.27 -20.99 1.66
CA GLY A 218 16.54 -21.47 1.10
C GLY A 218 16.52 -22.71 0.19
N THR A 219 15.40 -23.05 -0.45
CA THR A 219 15.35 -24.14 -1.42
C THR A 219 15.38 -23.52 -2.80
N THR A 220 16.58 -23.43 -3.38
CA THR A 220 16.77 -23.31 -4.82
C THR A 220 16.02 -24.46 -5.47
N VAL A 221 14.88 -24.17 -6.10
CA VAL A 221 14.28 -25.09 -7.05
C VAL A 221 15.22 -25.11 -8.25
N ALA A 222 16.03 -26.16 -8.35
CA ALA A 222 16.77 -26.45 -9.55
C ALA A 222 15.76 -26.58 -10.70
N SER A 223 15.93 -25.76 -11.74
CA SER A 223 15.25 -25.96 -13.00
C SER A 223 15.73 -27.29 -13.60
N SER A 224 14.91 -28.33 -13.50
CA SER A 224 15.09 -29.53 -14.31
C SER A 224 14.83 -29.17 -15.76
N SER A 225 15.92 -28.98 -16.51
CA SER A 225 15.90 -29.07 -17.97
C SER A 225 15.79 -30.55 -18.33
N SER A 226 14.62 -30.97 -18.77
CA SER A 226 14.44 -32.25 -19.45
C SER A 226 14.48 -31.99 -20.96
N THR A 227 15.67 -32.08 -21.52
CA THR A 227 15.89 -32.41 -22.94
C THR A 227 16.77 -33.65 -22.97
N GLY A 228 16.20 -34.75 -23.45
CA GLY A 228 16.79 -36.06 -23.59
C GLY A 228 15.69 -37.08 -23.77
#